data_AF-A0AAW9K3J5-F1
#
_entry.id   AF-A0AAW9K3J5-F1
#
_cell.length_a   1.000
_cell.length_b   1.000
_cell.length_c   1.000
_cell.angle_alpha   90.00
_cell.angle_beta   90.00
_cell.angle_gamma   90.00
#
_symmetry.space_group_name_H-M   'P 1'
#
loop_
_entity.id
_entity.type
_entity.pdbx_description
1 polymer ?
#
loop_
_entity_poly.entity_id
_entity_poly.type
_entity_poly.pdbx_seq_one_letter_code
_entity_poly.pdbx_strand_id
1 'polypeptide(L)'
;MKQLMGRELLANEFNSNTNEMNQQIEVRPGFLIKGSQISCQRCGCKSNKLRIEAPCYCQNKCFYCLNCLQMGKIRRCSLLYSLVELNQFDSLSSPIMTWQGVLSKQQEKASKEITESVIKKETRLIWAVTGAGKTEMIFAGIEQALKNSERVCIASPRVDVCLELAPRVQSAFPNVPIALLHGTSQERDTYKQLIIATTHQLMRFKEAFDVLIIDEIDAFPFTADKTLAFAAEKARKKRSCLIYLSATPSKKMQKELQNKELIASILPARYHGHPLPEPKCIFLGEKMEGKKVNKRLLNILHHFVNQKRRFLLFSPNIKKMQELEKIVQAEFFTKTIASVHSGDPERQEKVLAMRKGELDFLLCTTILERGVTFTDIDVLVLGAEDRTFTEAALVQISGRAGRHRDYPTGQVVFLYHSLTRDMKRAIKQIKKMNQLARQKGFILS
;
A
#
# COMPACT_ATOMS: atom_id res chain seq x y z
N MET A 1 -30.87 4.73 -6.52
CA MET A 1 -30.77 4.30 -5.11
C MET A 1 -29.66 3.29 -4.82
N LYS A 2 -29.47 2.19 -5.58
CA LYS A 2 -28.39 1.20 -5.32
C LYS A 2 -26.98 1.82 -5.15
N GLN A 3 -26.71 2.93 -5.81
CA GLN A 3 -25.46 3.69 -5.69
C GLN A 3 -25.13 4.14 -4.26
N LEU A 4 -26.14 4.40 -3.41
CA LEU A 4 -25.96 4.83 -2.02
C LEU A 4 -25.81 3.68 -1.03
N MET A 5 -26.04 2.41 -1.42
CA MET A 5 -25.96 1.26 -0.52
C MET A 5 -24.55 1.12 0.06
N GLY A 6 -24.44 1.22 1.39
CA GLY A 6 -23.18 1.23 2.12
C GLY A 6 -22.32 2.47 1.88
N ARG A 7 -22.85 3.52 1.24
CA ARG A 7 -22.11 4.75 0.95
C ARG A 7 -22.61 5.91 1.80
N GLU A 8 -21.73 6.90 1.99
CA GLU A 8 -22.04 8.16 2.66
C GLU A 8 -21.46 9.32 1.83
N LEU A 9 -22.33 10.02 1.10
CA LEU A 9 -21.98 10.97 0.04
C LEU A 9 -22.64 12.35 0.27
N LEU A 10 -22.06 13.40 -0.33
CA LEU A 10 -22.70 14.72 -0.44
C LEU A 10 -23.76 14.70 -1.54
N ALA A 11 -24.75 15.61 -1.47
CA ALA A 11 -25.81 15.71 -2.48
C ALA A 11 -25.29 15.84 -3.93
N ASN A 12 -24.14 16.50 -4.13
CA ASN A 12 -23.52 16.69 -5.44
C ASN A 12 -22.65 15.50 -5.90
N GLU A 13 -22.54 14.45 -5.11
CA GLU A 13 -21.73 13.26 -5.40
C GLU A 13 -22.56 12.06 -5.87
N PHE A 14 -23.89 12.16 -5.91
CA PHE A 14 -24.76 11.11 -6.44
C PHE A 14 -25.87 11.70 -7.30
N ASN A 15 -26.19 11.01 -8.40
CA ASN A 15 -27.26 11.39 -9.30
C ASN A 15 -28.60 10.86 -8.78
N SER A 16 -29.34 11.70 -8.06
CA SER A 16 -30.75 11.46 -7.80
C SER A 16 -31.51 12.78 -7.81
N ASN A 17 -32.62 12.82 -8.55
CA ASN A 17 -33.64 13.84 -8.32
C ASN A 17 -34.02 13.76 -6.84
N THR A 18 -33.71 14.81 -6.07
CA THR A 18 -33.95 14.89 -4.62
C THR A 18 -35.42 14.72 -4.22
N ASN A 19 -36.33 14.68 -5.18
CA ASN A 19 -37.76 14.51 -4.97
C ASN A 19 -38.19 13.05 -4.76
N GLU A 20 -37.33 12.05 -5.06
CA GLU A 20 -37.59 10.62 -4.77
C GLU A 20 -36.80 10.12 -3.54
N MET A 21 -36.57 10.99 -2.55
CA MET A 21 -35.94 10.58 -1.30
C MET A 21 -36.93 9.80 -0.42
N ASN A 22 -36.97 8.47 -0.62
CA ASN A 22 -37.70 7.53 0.25
C ASN A 22 -37.22 7.64 1.71
N GLN A 23 -38.10 7.26 2.66
CA GLN A 23 -37.88 7.23 4.12
C GLN A 23 -36.66 6.39 4.60
N GLN A 24 -35.93 5.75 3.70
CA GLN A 24 -34.80 4.86 4.01
C GLN A 24 -33.43 5.56 3.99
N ILE A 25 -33.33 6.80 3.50
CA ILE A 25 -32.05 7.54 3.44
C ILE A 25 -31.78 8.19 4.80
N GLU A 26 -30.66 7.81 5.41
CA GLU A 26 -30.16 8.47 6.61
C GLU A 26 -29.38 9.73 6.24
N VAL A 27 -29.76 10.87 6.82
CA VAL A 27 -29.12 12.16 6.61
C VAL A 27 -28.38 12.59 7.87
N ARG A 28 -27.08 12.90 7.74
CA ARG A 28 -26.23 13.38 8.84
C ARG A 28 -25.59 14.72 8.51
N PRO A 29 -25.35 15.61 9.49
CA PRO A 29 -24.61 16.83 9.24
C PRO A 29 -23.14 16.51 8.90
N GLY A 30 -22.52 17.27 8.03
CA GLY A 30 -21.12 17.04 7.64
C GLY A 30 -20.13 17.20 8.79
N PHE A 31 -20.52 17.92 9.84
CA PHE A 31 -19.76 18.08 11.07
C PHE A 31 -20.61 17.76 12.30
N LEU A 32 -20.01 17.04 13.24
CA LEU A 32 -20.54 16.81 14.58
C LEU A 32 -19.90 17.80 15.56
N ILE A 33 -20.73 18.61 16.21
CA ILE A 33 -20.34 19.63 17.18
C ILE A 33 -20.77 19.14 18.57
N LYS A 34 -19.81 18.84 19.44
CA LYS A 34 -20.05 18.46 20.85
C LYS A 34 -19.28 19.42 21.76
N GLY A 35 -19.98 20.40 22.33
CA GLY A 35 -19.35 21.50 23.07
C GLY A 35 -18.33 22.25 22.21
N SER A 36 -17.09 22.35 22.67
CA SER A 36 -15.98 22.99 21.92
C SER A 36 -15.35 22.08 20.86
N GLN A 37 -15.67 20.77 20.86
CA GLN A 37 -15.07 19.82 19.93
C GLN A 37 -15.91 19.70 18.65
N ILE A 38 -15.31 20.08 17.52
CA ILE A 38 -15.92 19.95 16.19
C ILE A 38 -15.17 18.87 15.41
N SER A 39 -15.90 17.89 14.89
CA SER A 39 -15.34 16.78 14.11
C SER A 39 -16.02 16.64 12.75
N CYS A 40 -15.23 16.46 11.69
CA CYS A 40 -15.76 16.15 10.36
C CYS A 40 -16.28 14.71 10.35
N GLN A 41 -17.55 14.50 9.98
CA GLN A 41 -18.14 13.14 9.97
C GLN A 41 -17.64 12.28 8.80
N ARG A 42 -17.13 12.90 7.72
CA ARG A 42 -16.53 12.17 6.59
C ARG A 42 -15.19 11.52 6.94
N CYS A 43 -14.23 12.33 7.40
CA CYS A 43 -12.83 11.90 7.61
C CYS A 43 -12.42 11.80 9.09
N GLY A 44 -13.29 12.18 10.03
CA GLY A 44 -13.00 12.13 11.47
C GLY A 44 -12.07 13.24 11.97
N CYS A 45 -11.62 14.16 11.11
CA CYS A 45 -10.69 15.23 11.51
C CYS A 45 -11.29 16.15 12.58
N LYS A 46 -10.55 16.33 13.68
CA LYS A 46 -10.89 17.19 14.83
C LYS A 46 -10.03 18.47 14.91
N SER A 47 -8.99 18.58 14.10
CA SER A 47 -8.02 19.69 14.16
C SER A 47 -8.63 21.01 13.71
N ASN A 48 -8.49 22.06 14.53
CA ASN A 48 -8.91 23.41 14.18
C ASN A 48 -8.09 23.97 13.01
N LYS A 49 -6.79 23.65 12.90
CA LYS A 49 -5.90 24.13 11.83
C LYS A 49 -6.32 23.66 10.43
N LEU A 50 -7.04 22.54 10.35
CA LEU A 50 -7.54 21.96 9.10
C LEU A 50 -9.00 22.38 8.80
N ARG A 51 -9.57 23.29 9.61
CA ARG A 51 -10.87 23.91 9.36
C ARG A 51 -10.63 25.32 8.86
N ILE A 52 -11.04 25.58 7.63
CA ILE A 52 -10.83 26.87 6.97
C ILE A 52 -12.18 27.57 6.87
N GLU A 53 -12.27 28.76 7.45
CA GLU A 53 -13.45 29.63 7.32
C GLU A 53 -13.62 30.08 5.88
N ALA A 54 -14.84 30.07 5.38
CA ALA A 54 -15.12 30.49 4.01
C ALA A 54 -16.55 31.03 3.87
N PRO A 55 -16.76 32.04 2.99
CA PRO A 55 -18.09 32.51 2.65
C PRO A 55 -19.01 31.37 2.17
N CYS A 56 -20.28 31.44 2.57
CA CYS A 56 -21.29 30.46 2.23
C CYS A 56 -22.68 31.09 2.25
N TYR A 57 -23.57 30.62 1.37
CA TYR A 57 -24.97 31.08 1.28
C TYR A 57 -25.88 30.60 2.43
N CYS A 58 -25.33 29.87 3.42
CA CYS A 58 -26.11 29.33 4.54
C CYS A 58 -26.39 30.34 5.66
N GLN A 59 -26.13 31.64 5.40
CA GLN A 59 -26.40 32.78 6.30
C GLN A 59 -25.73 32.68 7.69
N ASN A 60 -24.75 31.80 7.86
CA ASN A 60 -24.08 31.50 9.12
C ASN A 60 -22.56 31.50 8.94
N LYS A 61 -21.79 31.68 10.02
CA LYS A 61 -20.33 31.48 10.02
C LYS A 61 -20.02 30.04 9.59
N CYS A 62 -19.47 29.90 8.39
CA CYS A 62 -19.25 28.63 7.73
C CYS A 62 -17.76 28.35 7.53
N PHE A 63 -17.42 27.08 7.56
CA PHE A 63 -16.06 26.59 7.35
C PHE A 63 -16.13 25.27 6.59
N TYR A 64 -14.99 24.81 6.07
CA TYR A 64 -14.87 23.51 5.41
C TYR A 64 -13.66 22.73 5.91
N CYS A 65 -13.68 21.40 5.71
CA CYS A 65 -12.58 20.52 6.07
C CYS A 65 -11.53 20.47 4.94
N LEU A 66 -10.30 20.89 5.21
CA LEU A 66 -9.21 20.84 4.24
C LEU A 66 -8.87 19.41 3.80
N ASN A 67 -8.91 18.44 4.73
CA ASN A 67 -8.62 17.03 4.43
C ASN A 67 -9.61 16.40 3.42
N CYS A 68 -10.84 16.90 3.36
CA CYS A 68 -11.85 16.38 2.45
C CYS A 68 -11.86 17.08 1.09
N LEU A 69 -11.05 18.14 0.89
CA LEU A 69 -11.17 19.03 -0.27
C LEU A 69 -11.10 18.28 -1.60
N GLN A 70 -10.12 17.38 -1.76
CA GLN A 70 -9.95 16.56 -2.96
C GLN A 70 -11.06 15.52 -3.16
N MET A 71 -11.73 15.11 -2.07
CA MET A 71 -12.79 14.09 -2.10
C MET A 71 -14.19 14.70 -2.30
N GLY A 72 -14.32 16.01 -2.12
CA GLY A 72 -15.59 16.75 -2.12
C GLY A 72 -15.63 17.72 -0.93
N LYS A 73 -15.83 19.02 -1.21
CA LYS A 73 -15.77 20.09 -0.20
C LYS A 73 -16.91 19.98 0.80
N ILE A 74 -16.64 19.33 1.94
CA ILE A 74 -17.57 19.26 3.07
C ILE A 74 -17.51 20.55 3.90
N ARG A 75 -18.63 21.27 3.92
CA ARG A 75 -18.85 22.51 4.68
C ARG A 75 -19.58 22.21 5.98
N ARG A 76 -19.59 23.18 6.91
CA ARG A 76 -20.40 23.13 8.14
C ARG A 76 -21.87 22.82 7.84
N CYS A 77 -22.43 23.44 6.80
CA CYS A 77 -23.81 23.27 6.35
C CYS A 77 -24.03 22.08 5.40
N SER A 78 -22.99 21.31 5.05
CA SER A 78 -23.15 20.15 4.18
C SER A 78 -23.92 19.06 4.90
N LEU A 79 -24.72 18.31 4.14
CA LEU A 79 -25.38 17.08 4.58
C LEU A 79 -24.74 15.88 3.89
N LEU A 80 -24.58 14.81 4.65
CA LEU A 80 -24.13 13.51 4.18
C LEU A 80 -25.33 12.57 4.14
N TYR A 81 -25.51 11.91 3.01
CA TYR A 81 -26.61 11.01 2.71
C TYR A 81 -26.06 9.59 2.65
N SER A 82 -26.69 8.69 3.38
CA SER A 82 -26.29 7.28 3.42
C SER A 82 -27.48 6.34 3.35
N LEU A 83 -27.28 5.18 2.74
CA LEU A 83 -28.25 4.08 2.73
C LEU A 83 -27.58 2.85 3.34
N VAL A 84 -28.31 2.13 4.19
CA VAL A 84 -27.81 0.92 4.86
C VAL A 84 -27.44 -0.13 3.82
N GLU A 85 -26.30 -0.81 4.04
CA GLU A 85 -25.88 -1.94 3.22
C GLU A 85 -26.70 -3.20 3.58
N LEU A 86 -27.40 -3.74 2.60
CA LEU A 86 -28.28 -4.92 2.75
C LEU A 86 -27.73 -6.18 2.07
N ASN A 87 -26.56 -6.11 1.41
CA ASN A 87 -25.95 -7.22 0.68
C ASN A 87 -26.85 -7.80 -0.42
N GLN A 88 -27.50 -6.92 -1.20
CA GLN A 88 -28.39 -7.31 -2.30
C GLN A 88 -27.59 -7.62 -3.58
N PHE A 89 -26.78 -8.67 -3.53
CA PHE A 89 -25.99 -9.16 -4.66
C PHE A 89 -26.63 -10.41 -5.26
N ASP A 90 -26.54 -10.53 -6.58
CA ASP A 90 -26.99 -11.72 -7.30
C ASP A 90 -26.12 -12.93 -6.94
N SER A 91 -26.70 -14.13 -6.97
CA SER A 91 -25.95 -15.36 -6.73
C SER A 91 -24.88 -15.55 -7.81
N LEU A 92 -23.65 -15.83 -7.38
CA LEU A 92 -22.53 -16.07 -8.28
C LEU A 92 -22.52 -17.53 -8.76
N SER A 93 -22.29 -17.74 -10.06
CA SER A 93 -22.12 -19.08 -10.63
C SER A 93 -20.86 -19.77 -10.09
N SER A 94 -20.96 -21.04 -9.73
CA SER A 94 -19.81 -21.84 -9.33
C SER A 94 -19.05 -22.40 -10.54
N PRO A 95 -17.71 -22.52 -10.50
CA PRO A 95 -16.83 -22.06 -9.41
C PRO A 95 -16.66 -20.53 -9.40
N ILE A 96 -16.66 -19.93 -8.22
CA ILE A 96 -16.49 -18.47 -8.05
C ILE A 96 -15.02 -18.08 -8.26
N MET A 97 -14.10 -18.88 -7.74
CA MET A 97 -12.65 -18.72 -7.91
C MET A 97 -12.11 -19.75 -8.90
N THR A 98 -11.34 -19.30 -9.90
CA THR A 98 -10.75 -20.16 -10.93
C THR A 98 -9.22 -20.18 -10.90
N TRP A 99 -8.60 -19.64 -9.84
CA TRP A 99 -7.15 -19.60 -9.71
C TRP A 99 -6.58 -21.00 -9.47
N GLN A 100 -5.67 -21.44 -10.33
CA GLN A 100 -5.09 -22.80 -10.32
C GLN A 100 -3.63 -22.84 -9.80
N GLY A 101 -3.15 -21.76 -9.19
CA GLY A 101 -1.79 -21.74 -8.67
C GLY A 101 -1.62 -22.60 -7.41
N VAL A 102 -0.37 -22.86 -7.04
CA VAL A 102 -0.04 -23.64 -5.84
C VAL A 102 0.52 -22.71 -4.78
N LEU A 103 -0.12 -22.68 -3.61
CA LEU A 103 0.39 -21.95 -2.45
C LEU A 103 1.55 -22.71 -1.81
N SER A 104 2.57 -22.00 -1.35
CA SER A 104 3.58 -22.60 -0.46
C SER A 104 2.96 -23.01 0.89
N LYS A 105 3.60 -23.93 1.63
CA LYS A 105 3.10 -24.42 2.93
C LYS A 105 2.71 -23.29 3.91
N GLN A 106 3.50 -22.22 3.98
CA GLN A 106 3.19 -21.06 4.82
C GLN A 106 2.02 -20.22 4.29
N GLN A 107 1.89 -20.09 2.97
CA GLN A 107 0.79 -19.36 2.34
C GLN A 107 -0.52 -20.13 2.48
N GLU A 108 -0.50 -21.45 2.34
CA GLU A 108 -1.67 -22.30 2.55
C GLU A 108 -2.18 -22.20 3.99
N LYS A 109 -1.27 -22.28 4.96
CA LYS A 109 -1.60 -22.06 6.38
C LYS A 109 -2.22 -20.68 6.61
N ALA A 110 -1.59 -19.63 6.07
CA ALA A 110 -2.11 -18.26 6.21
C ALA A 110 -3.48 -18.10 5.53
N SER A 111 -3.69 -18.73 4.37
CA SER A 111 -4.95 -18.70 3.63
C SER A 111 -6.08 -19.36 4.41
N LYS A 112 -5.83 -20.51 5.05
CA LYS A 112 -6.79 -21.15 5.98
C LYS A 112 -7.12 -20.24 7.18
N GLU A 113 -6.10 -19.66 7.82
CA GLU A 113 -6.27 -18.74 8.95
C GLU A 113 -7.03 -17.45 8.57
N ILE A 114 -6.86 -16.96 7.33
CA ILE A 114 -7.62 -15.85 6.76
C ILE A 114 -9.09 -16.24 6.62
N THR A 115 -9.38 -17.39 6.01
CA THR A 115 -10.75 -17.89 5.82
C THR A 115 -11.46 -18.07 7.16
N GLU A 116 -10.77 -18.61 8.18
CA GLU A 116 -11.32 -18.72 9.54
C GLU A 116 -11.67 -17.34 10.13
N SER A 117 -10.80 -16.34 9.98
CA SER A 117 -11.07 -14.98 10.47
C SER A 117 -12.20 -14.30 9.70
N VAL A 118 -12.39 -14.61 8.42
CA VAL A 118 -13.55 -14.15 7.63
C VAL A 118 -14.85 -14.74 8.18
N ILE A 119 -14.87 -16.02 8.52
CA ILE A 119 -16.02 -16.70 9.11
C ILE A 119 -16.32 -16.13 10.51
N LYS A 120 -15.29 -15.98 11.35
CA LYS A 120 -15.41 -15.50 12.74
C LYS A 120 -15.63 -13.98 12.85
N LYS A 121 -15.43 -13.22 11.78
CA LYS A 121 -15.49 -11.74 11.75
C LYS A 121 -14.47 -11.11 12.69
N GLU A 122 -13.23 -11.58 12.60
CA GLU A 122 -12.11 -11.15 13.44
C GLU A 122 -11.14 -10.21 12.71
N THR A 123 -10.36 -9.46 13.50
CA THR A 123 -9.25 -8.67 12.98
C THR A 123 -7.96 -9.49 13.01
N ARG A 124 -7.23 -9.55 11.88
CA ARG A 124 -5.98 -10.29 11.73
C ARG A 124 -4.92 -9.47 11.02
N LEU A 125 -3.68 -9.56 11.50
CA LEU A 125 -2.49 -9.08 10.80
C LEU A 125 -1.78 -10.22 10.07
N ILE A 126 -1.60 -10.07 8.76
CA ILE A 126 -0.71 -10.90 7.97
C ILE A 126 0.64 -10.19 7.90
N TRP A 127 1.59 -10.68 8.70
CA TRP A 127 2.97 -10.21 8.67
C TRP A 127 3.77 -11.06 7.68
N ALA A 128 3.83 -10.59 6.45
CA ALA A 128 4.45 -11.32 5.35
C ALA A 128 5.63 -10.55 4.76
N VAL A 129 6.78 -11.20 4.65
CA VAL A 129 7.97 -10.60 4.05
C VAL A 129 7.72 -10.19 2.59
N THR A 130 8.51 -9.25 2.07
CA THR A 130 8.46 -8.86 0.66
C THR A 130 8.72 -10.07 -0.23
N GLY A 131 7.82 -10.32 -1.18
CA GLY A 131 7.89 -11.50 -2.03
C GLY A 131 7.34 -12.77 -1.38
N ALA A 132 6.53 -12.69 -0.33
CA ALA A 132 5.82 -13.85 0.23
C ALA A 132 4.54 -14.23 -0.52
N GLY A 133 4.12 -13.46 -1.54
CA GLY A 133 2.89 -13.73 -2.31
C GLY A 133 1.60 -13.45 -1.52
N LYS A 134 1.45 -12.21 -1.04
CA LYS A 134 0.32 -11.73 -0.20
C LYS A 134 -1.04 -11.75 -0.89
N THR A 135 -1.08 -11.65 -2.22
CA THR A 135 -2.33 -11.53 -2.98
C THR A 135 -3.03 -12.87 -3.10
N GLU A 136 -2.29 -13.94 -3.40
CA GLU A 136 -2.88 -15.26 -3.63
C GLU A 136 -3.47 -15.86 -2.34
N MET A 137 -2.88 -15.57 -1.19
CA MET A 137 -3.37 -16.10 0.10
C MET A 137 -4.75 -15.57 0.51
N ILE A 138 -5.15 -14.38 0.05
CA ILE A 138 -6.46 -13.79 0.41
C ILE A 138 -7.61 -14.32 -0.46
N PHE A 139 -7.34 -15.01 -1.58
CA PHE A 139 -8.37 -15.45 -2.51
C PHE A 139 -9.39 -16.41 -1.88
N ALA A 140 -8.96 -17.39 -1.08
CA ALA A 140 -9.89 -18.30 -0.41
C ALA A 140 -10.82 -17.57 0.58
N GLY A 141 -10.29 -16.58 1.31
CA GLY A 141 -11.10 -15.74 2.20
C GLY A 141 -12.09 -14.86 1.46
N ILE A 142 -11.69 -14.30 0.31
CA ILE A 142 -12.59 -13.54 -0.57
C ILE A 142 -13.69 -14.46 -1.10
N GLU A 143 -13.34 -15.63 -1.63
CA GLU A 143 -14.31 -16.60 -2.15
C GLU A 143 -15.34 -16.99 -1.07
N GLN A 144 -14.89 -17.26 0.17
CA GLN A 144 -15.76 -17.58 1.29
C GLN A 144 -16.76 -16.45 1.61
N ALA A 145 -16.31 -15.19 1.56
CA ALA A 145 -17.19 -14.04 1.75
C ALA A 145 -18.19 -13.92 0.59
N LEU A 146 -17.72 -14.05 -0.65
CA LEU A 146 -18.56 -13.94 -1.83
C LEU A 146 -19.68 -15.00 -1.86
N LYS A 147 -19.39 -16.24 -1.44
CA LYS A 147 -20.38 -17.32 -1.25
C LYS A 147 -21.52 -16.96 -0.30
N ASN A 148 -21.23 -16.13 0.70
CA ASN A 148 -22.19 -15.69 1.70
C ASN A 148 -22.91 -14.38 1.31
N SER A 149 -22.83 -13.97 0.04
CA SER A 149 -23.30 -12.67 -0.46
C SER A 149 -22.70 -11.48 0.31
N GLU A 150 -21.52 -11.64 0.90
CA GLU A 150 -20.87 -10.59 1.67
C GLU A 150 -20.13 -9.60 0.77
N ARG A 151 -20.07 -8.34 1.20
CA ARG A 151 -19.36 -7.29 0.47
C ARG A 151 -17.90 -7.20 0.92
N VAL A 152 -17.00 -7.22 -0.05
CA VAL A 152 -15.54 -7.29 0.16
C VAL A 152 -14.84 -6.07 -0.42
N CYS A 153 -13.92 -5.48 0.32
CA CYS A 153 -13.04 -4.42 -0.16
C CYS A 153 -11.56 -4.76 0.06
N ILE A 154 -10.75 -4.60 -1.00
CA ILE A 154 -9.29 -4.59 -0.92
C ILE A 154 -8.82 -3.15 -1.09
N ALA A 155 -8.32 -2.56 -0.02
CA ALA A 155 -7.84 -1.19 0.02
C ALA A 155 -6.31 -1.13 0.03
N SER A 156 -5.73 -0.16 -0.68
CA SER A 156 -4.29 0.14 -0.60
C SER A 156 -4.05 1.66 -0.57
N PRO A 157 -3.02 2.17 0.12
CA PRO A 157 -2.70 3.59 0.09
C PRO A 157 -2.27 4.11 -1.29
N ARG A 158 -1.85 3.24 -2.22
CA ARG A 158 -1.28 3.63 -3.52
C ARG A 158 -2.15 3.19 -4.69
N VAL A 159 -2.33 4.11 -5.64
CA VAL A 159 -3.08 3.84 -6.89
C VAL A 159 -2.39 2.76 -7.72
N ASP A 160 -1.06 2.83 -7.87
CA ASP A 160 -0.27 1.87 -8.66
C ASP A 160 -0.47 0.42 -8.17
N VAL A 161 -0.64 0.21 -6.85
CA VAL A 161 -0.92 -1.11 -6.27
C VAL A 161 -2.34 -1.57 -6.58
N CYS A 162 -3.34 -0.68 -6.51
CA CYS A 162 -4.72 -1.02 -6.90
C CYS A 162 -4.79 -1.41 -8.39
N LEU A 163 -4.07 -0.69 -9.26
CA LEU A 163 -3.99 -0.98 -10.70
C LEU A 163 -3.27 -2.31 -10.98
N GLU A 164 -2.28 -2.70 -10.17
CA GLU A 164 -1.64 -4.03 -10.27
C GLU A 164 -2.55 -5.16 -9.76
N LEU A 165 -3.29 -4.92 -8.66
CA LEU A 165 -4.15 -5.91 -8.03
C LEU A 165 -5.40 -6.20 -8.87
N ALA A 166 -6.02 -5.19 -9.48
CA ALA A 166 -7.26 -5.33 -10.23
C ALA A 166 -7.25 -6.45 -11.29
N PRO A 167 -6.32 -6.49 -12.27
CA PRO A 167 -6.28 -7.55 -13.26
C PRO A 167 -5.98 -8.93 -12.65
N ARG A 168 -5.16 -8.97 -11.58
CA ARG A 168 -4.83 -10.24 -10.89
C ARG A 168 -6.03 -10.83 -10.18
N VAL A 169 -6.81 -10.00 -9.49
CA VAL A 169 -8.06 -10.42 -8.84
C VAL A 169 -9.12 -10.76 -9.88
N GLN A 170 -9.25 -9.97 -10.96
CA GLN A 170 -10.19 -10.27 -12.05
C GLN A 170 -9.89 -11.62 -12.71
N SER A 171 -8.61 -11.97 -12.89
CA SER A 171 -8.20 -13.27 -13.42
C SER A 171 -8.54 -14.43 -12.47
N ALA A 172 -8.51 -14.21 -11.16
CA ALA A 172 -8.88 -15.22 -10.17
C ALA A 172 -10.40 -15.37 -9.99
N PHE A 173 -11.16 -14.31 -10.27
CA PHE A 173 -12.61 -14.23 -10.13
C PHE A 173 -13.28 -13.72 -11.42
N PRO A 174 -13.20 -14.47 -12.55
CA PRO A 174 -13.59 -13.98 -13.87
C PRO A 174 -15.06 -13.58 -13.98
N ASN A 175 -15.94 -14.27 -13.25
CA ASN A 175 -17.39 -14.03 -13.28
C ASN A 175 -17.87 -13.03 -12.22
N VAL A 176 -16.96 -12.48 -11.40
CA VAL A 176 -17.31 -11.53 -10.34
C VAL A 176 -17.02 -10.11 -10.83
N PRO A 177 -18.03 -9.24 -10.95
CA PRO A 177 -17.80 -7.86 -11.34
C PRO A 177 -17.03 -7.08 -10.26
N ILE A 178 -15.87 -6.53 -10.63
CA ILE A 178 -15.00 -5.76 -9.73
C ILE A 178 -15.17 -4.26 -10.01
N ALA A 179 -15.25 -3.43 -8.95
CA ALA A 179 -15.12 -1.98 -9.08
C ALA A 179 -13.71 -1.52 -8.69
N LEU A 180 -13.10 -0.66 -9.50
CA LEU A 180 -11.79 -0.06 -9.21
C LEU A 180 -11.92 1.44 -8.87
N LEU A 181 -11.69 1.78 -7.60
CA LEU A 181 -11.91 3.13 -7.09
C LEU A 181 -10.61 3.86 -6.73
N HIS A 182 -10.30 4.95 -7.44
CA HIS A 182 -9.19 5.86 -7.12
C HIS A 182 -9.56 7.31 -7.49
N GLY A 183 -8.71 8.30 -7.17
CA GLY A 183 -9.06 9.72 -7.31
C GLY A 183 -9.48 10.14 -8.74
N THR A 184 -8.92 9.48 -9.75
CA THR A 184 -9.22 9.69 -11.18
C THR A 184 -10.22 8.70 -11.77
N SER A 185 -10.74 7.74 -11.00
CA SER A 185 -11.68 6.75 -11.55
C SER A 185 -13.03 7.41 -11.86
N GLN A 186 -13.57 7.07 -13.03
CA GLN A 186 -14.92 7.47 -13.47
C GLN A 186 -16.00 6.52 -12.94
N GLU A 187 -15.61 5.34 -12.44
CA GLU A 187 -16.51 4.34 -11.81
C GLU A 187 -17.00 4.75 -10.42
N ARG A 188 -17.52 5.97 -10.27
CA ARG A 188 -17.97 6.49 -8.97
C ARG A 188 -19.29 5.87 -8.54
N ASP A 189 -20.05 5.24 -9.43
CA ASP A 189 -21.46 4.95 -9.22
C ASP A 189 -21.83 3.46 -9.24
N THR A 190 -20.85 2.57 -9.04
CA THR A 190 -21.09 1.12 -9.13
C THR A 190 -21.34 0.50 -7.75
N TYR A 191 -22.49 -0.19 -7.63
CA TYR A 191 -22.79 -1.10 -6.51
C TYR A 191 -22.29 -2.49 -6.88
N LYS A 192 -21.13 -2.86 -6.34
CA LYS A 192 -20.44 -4.12 -6.62
C LYS A 192 -20.06 -4.81 -5.31
N GLN A 193 -20.06 -6.15 -5.36
CA GLN A 193 -19.76 -7.00 -4.22
C GLN A 193 -18.27 -7.00 -3.89
N LEU A 194 -17.40 -7.00 -4.91
CA LEU A 194 -15.95 -6.94 -4.77
C LEU A 194 -15.41 -5.58 -5.24
N ILE A 195 -14.72 -4.88 -4.34
CA ILE A 195 -14.18 -3.55 -4.59
C ILE A 195 -12.67 -3.55 -4.36
N ILE A 196 -11.93 -2.92 -5.26
CA ILE A 196 -10.53 -2.58 -5.08
C ILE A 196 -10.43 -1.07 -5.06
N ALA A 197 -9.85 -0.50 -4.01
CA ALA A 197 -9.91 0.93 -3.80
C ALA A 197 -8.64 1.50 -3.19
N THR A 198 -8.39 2.80 -3.40
CA THR A 198 -7.43 3.48 -2.53
C THR A 198 -8.02 3.69 -1.14
N THR A 199 -7.19 3.72 -0.09
CA THR A 199 -7.66 3.94 1.29
C THR A 199 -8.44 5.25 1.47
N HIS A 200 -8.17 6.27 0.65
CA HIS A 200 -8.93 7.52 0.64
C HIS A 200 -10.39 7.31 0.21
N GLN A 201 -10.65 6.39 -0.72
CA GLN A 201 -12.01 6.10 -1.19
C GLN A 201 -12.88 5.48 -0.09
N LEU A 202 -12.30 4.85 0.93
CA LEU A 202 -13.03 4.36 2.10
C LEU A 202 -13.80 5.48 2.81
N MET A 203 -13.40 6.76 2.67
CA MET A 203 -14.13 7.90 3.25
C MET A 203 -15.55 8.05 2.70
N ARG A 204 -15.86 7.47 1.54
CA ARG A 204 -17.17 7.47 0.89
C ARG A 204 -18.06 6.30 1.32
N PHE A 205 -17.55 5.39 2.14
CA PHE A 205 -18.27 4.21 2.61
C PHE A 205 -18.60 4.32 4.09
N LYS A 206 -19.73 3.74 4.48
CA LYS A 206 -20.19 3.67 5.87
C LYS A 206 -20.88 2.33 6.08
N GLU A 207 -20.33 1.53 7.00
CA GLU A 207 -20.83 0.18 7.34
C GLU A 207 -21.15 -0.68 6.10
N ALA A 208 -20.27 -0.62 5.09
CA ALA A 208 -20.45 -1.25 3.79
C ALA A 208 -19.87 -2.65 3.72
N PHE A 209 -18.71 -2.85 4.34
CA PHE A 209 -17.90 -4.05 4.09
C PHE A 209 -18.01 -5.06 5.23
N ASP A 210 -18.35 -6.29 4.87
CA ASP A 210 -18.28 -7.46 5.76
C ASP A 210 -16.84 -7.96 5.89
N VAL A 211 -16.03 -7.78 4.84
CA VAL A 211 -14.60 -8.06 4.83
C VAL A 211 -13.84 -6.86 4.26
N LEU A 212 -12.97 -6.28 5.06
CA LEU A 212 -12.05 -5.22 4.63
C LEU A 212 -10.61 -5.72 4.72
N ILE A 213 -9.91 -5.74 3.60
CA ILE A 213 -8.50 -6.10 3.50
C ILE A 213 -7.74 -4.81 3.19
N ILE A 214 -6.78 -4.44 4.02
CA ILE A 214 -5.93 -3.27 3.78
C ILE A 214 -4.51 -3.76 3.53
N ASP A 215 -4.10 -3.72 2.26
CA ASP A 215 -2.72 -3.98 1.91
C ASP A 215 -1.85 -2.77 2.23
N GLU A 216 -0.57 -3.04 2.41
CA GLU A 216 0.45 -2.01 2.38
C GLU A 216 0.32 -0.98 3.52
N ILE A 217 -0.24 -1.38 4.67
CA ILE A 217 -0.51 -0.48 5.83
C ILE A 217 0.73 0.20 6.42
N ASP A 218 1.92 -0.30 6.10
CA ASP A 218 3.22 0.28 6.45
C ASP A 218 3.66 1.43 5.52
N ALA A 219 2.95 1.69 4.42
CA ALA A 219 3.25 2.86 3.57
C ALA A 219 2.57 4.14 4.04
N PHE A 220 3.25 5.24 3.73
CA PHE A 220 2.65 6.54 3.61
C PHE A 220 1.58 6.56 2.49
N PRO A 221 0.45 7.26 2.65
CA PRO A 221 0.07 8.07 3.82
C PRO A 221 -0.62 7.33 4.96
N PHE A 222 -0.93 6.03 4.83
CA PHE A 222 -1.72 5.29 5.83
C PHE A 222 -1.10 5.34 7.24
N THR A 223 0.23 5.23 7.34
CA THR A 223 0.94 5.32 8.63
C THR A 223 0.93 6.71 9.26
N ALA A 224 0.76 7.77 8.46
CA ALA A 224 0.86 9.16 8.91
C ALA A 224 -0.53 9.80 9.13
N ASP A 225 -1.53 9.40 8.34
CA ASP A 225 -2.84 10.02 8.33
C ASP A 225 -3.87 9.19 9.10
N LYS A 226 -4.19 9.65 10.31
CA LYS A 226 -5.21 9.04 11.17
C LYS A 226 -6.61 9.04 10.54
N THR A 227 -6.89 9.91 9.57
CA THR A 227 -8.17 9.93 8.88
C THR A 227 -8.39 8.70 8.01
N LEU A 228 -7.33 8.05 7.52
CA LEU A 228 -7.42 6.81 6.75
C LEU A 228 -7.78 5.62 7.64
N ALA A 229 -7.20 5.55 8.84
CA ALA A 229 -7.60 4.56 9.83
C ALA A 229 -9.06 4.75 10.26
N PHE A 230 -9.49 6.01 10.47
CA PHE A 230 -10.90 6.32 10.74
C PHE A 230 -11.81 5.92 9.58
N ALA A 231 -11.42 6.19 8.33
CA ALA A 231 -12.19 5.83 7.15
C ALA A 231 -12.35 4.30 7.01
N ALA A 232 -11.31 3.53 7.30
CA ALA A 232 -11.37 2.07 7.34
C ALA A 232 -12.38 1.55 8.37
N GLU A 233 -12.33 2.07 9.60
CA GLU A 233 -13.28 1.71 10.66
C GLU A 233 -14.72 2.15 10.32
N LYS A 234 -14.90 3.32 9.71
CA LYS A 234 -16.22 3.79 9.27
C LYS A 234 -16.79 2.92 8.15
N ALA A 235 -15.95 2.51 7.20
CA ALA A 235 -16.37 1.80 6.01
C ALA A 235 -16.77 0.34 6.28
N ARG A 236 -16.24 -0.30 7.32
CA ARG A 236 -16.57 -1.68 7.67
C ARG A 236 -17.83 -1.74 8.54
N LYS A 237 -18.60 -2.84 8.43
CA LYS A 237 -19.74 -3.11 9.32
C LYS A 237 -19.27 -3.33 10.75
N LYS A 238 -20.17 -3.14 11.72
CA LYS A 238 -19.87 -3.39 13.15
C LYS A 238 -19.37 -4.81 13.41
N ARG A 239 -20.01 -5.80 12.78
CA ARG A 239 -19.56 -7.20 12.74
C ARG A 239 -18.95 -7.48 11.37
N SER A 240 -17.62 -7.40 11.29
CA SER A 240 -16.87 -7.55 10.04
C SER A 240 -15.49 -8.15 10.30
N CYS A 241 -14.89 -8.74 9.27
CA CYS A 241 -13.50 -9.14 9.27
C CYS A 241 -12.61 -8.00 8.77
N LEU A 242 -11.48 -7.77 9.45
CA LEU A 242 -10.48 -6.80 9.04
C LEU A 242 -9.11 -7.47 8.92
N ILE A 243 -8.55 -7.46 7.72
CA ILE A 243 -7.27 -8.09 7.44
C ILE A 243 -6.26 -7.02 7.08
N TYR A 244 -5.21 -6.89 7.89
CA TYR A 244 -4.08 -6.02 7.60
C TYR A 244 -2.97 -6.82 6.92
N LEU A 245 -2.47 -6.38 5.77
CA LEU A 245 -1.30 -6.99 5.13
C LEU A 245 -0.10 -6.04 5.23
N SER A 246 0.99 -6.50 5.83
CA SER A 246 2.20 -5.68 5.99
C SER A 246 3.48 -6.52 5.99
N ALA A 247 4.56 -5.94 5.46
CA ALA A 247 5.89 -6.50 5.68
C ALA A 247 6.55 -5.95 6.96
N THR A 248 6.14 -4.76 7.40
CA THR A 248 6.78 -4.01 8.49
C THR A 248 5.72 -3.40 9.43
N PRO A 249 5.00 -4.24 10.20
CA PRO A 249 3.94 -3.76 11.08
C PRO A 249 4.49 -2.74 12.09
N SER A 250 3.68 -1.74 12.42
CA SER A 250 4.08 -0.68 13.34
C SER A 250 4.44 -1.23 14.73
N LYS A 251 5.26 -0.50 15.49
CA LYS A 251 5.60 -0.89 16.86
C LYS A 251 4.38 -1.08 17.76
N LYS A 252 3.32 -0.29 17.52
CA LYS A 252 2.05 -0.42 18.24
C LYS A 252 1.45 -1.80 17.98
N MET A 253 1.32 -2.19 16.71
CA MET A 253 0.82 -3.51 16.34
C MET A 253 1.72 -4.63 16.87
N GLN A 254 3.04 -4.48 16.80
CA GLN A 254 3.96 -5.47 17.38
C GLN A 254 3.77 -5.64 18.90
N LYS A 255 3.42 -4.57 19.62
CA LYS A 255 3.08 -4.64 21.05
C LYS A 255 1.71 -5.30 21.27
N GLU A 256 0.71 -4.95 20.47
CA GLU A 256 -0.62 -5.59 20.48
C GLU A 256 -0.50 -7.12 20.23
N LEU A 257 0.42 -7.55 19.35
CA LEU A 257 0.73 -8.98 19.15
C LEU A 257 1.34 -9.63 20.39
N GLN A 258 2.28 -8.95 21.05
CA GLN A 258 2.93 -9.46 22.28
C GLN A 258 1.91 -9.61 23.43
N ASN A 259 0.98 -8.66 23.52
CA ASN A 259 -0.10 -8.66 24.49
C ASN A 259 -1.26 -9.61 24.14
N LYS A 260 -1.22 -10.29 22.99
CA LYS A 260 -2.33 -11.12 22.45
C LYS A 260 -3.63 -10.34 22.19
N GLU A 261 -3.55 -9.02 22.02
CA GLU A 261 -4.67 -8.14 21.66
C GLU A 261 -4.97 -8.18 20.15
N LEU A 262 -4.00 -8.60 19.34
CA LEU A 262 -4.11 -8.75 17.89
C LEU A 262 -3.63 -10.14 17.45
N ILE A 263 -4.41 -10.79 16.59
CA ILE A 263 -4.08 -12.10 16.03
C ILE A 263 -3.21 -11.88 14.78
N ALA A 264 -2.17 -12.70 14.59
CA ALA A 264 -1.33 -12.62 13.40
C ALA A 264 -0.92 -13.96 12.78
N SER A 265 -0.79 -13.92 11.46
CA SER A 265 -0.16 -14.96 10.64
C SER A 265 1.18 -14.44 10.15
N ILE A 266 2.29 -15.06 10.57
CA ILE A 266 3.64 -14.61 10.20
C ILE A 266 4.20 -15.51 9.10
N LEU A 267 4.49 -14.92 7.94
CA LEU A 267 5.10 -15.55 6.77
C LEU A 267 6.53 -15.02 6.59
N PRO A 268 7.53 -15.70 7.18
CA PRO A 268 8.90 -15.20 7.24
C PRO A 268 9.72 -15.47 5.96
N ALA A 269 9.24 -16.32 5.04
CA ALA A 269 9.98 -16.70 3.84
C ALA A 269 9.31 -16.19 2.56
N ARG A 270 10.07 -16.07 1.47
CA ARG A 270 9.50 -15.78 0.14
C ARG A 270 8.72 -16.98 -0.39
N TYR A 271 7.83 -16.75 -1.36
CA TYR A 271 7.00 -17.81 -1.95
C TYR A 271 7.83 -18.94 -2.57
N HIS A 272 9.02 -18.62 -3.07
CA HIS A 272 9.98 -19.56 -3.67
C HIS A 272 10.94 -20.20 -2.64
N GLY A 273 10.79 -19.96 -1.33
CA GLY A 273 11.57 -20.65 -0.31
C GLY A 273 13.03 -20.20 -0.16
N HIS A 274 13.38 -18.98 -0.59
CA HIS A 274 14.69 -18.39 -0.35
C HIS A 274 14.62 -17.24 0.67
N PRO A 275 15.73 -16.93 1.38
CA PRO A 275 15.79 -15.83 2.34
C PRO A 275 15.64 -14.46 1.68
N LEU A 276 15.30 -13.46 2.50
CA LEU A 276 15.48 -12.07 2.13
C LEU A 276 16.98 -11.74 2.04
N PRO A 277 17.41 -10.94 1.05
CA PRO A 277 18.79 -10.49 0.97
C PRO A 277 19.12 -9.58 2.16
N GLU A 278 20.19 -9.91 2.87
CA GLU A 278 20.65 -9.15 4.04
C GLU A 278 21.48 -7.95 3.60
N PRO A 279 21.12 -6.71 3.99
CA PRO A 279 21.85 -5.53 3.56
C PRO A 279 23.29 -5.49 4.09
N LYS A 280 24.24 -5.17 3.23
CA LYS A 280 25.61 -4.79 3.59
C LYS A 280 25.69 -3.27 3.77
N CYS A 281 26.23 -2.83 4.90
CA CYS A 281 26.42 -1.41 5.18
C CYS A 281 27.83 -0.98 4.76
N ILE A 282 27.95 0.04 3.91
CA ILE A 282 29.24 0.62 3.50
C ILE A 282 29.27 2.11 3.84
N PHE A 283 30.25 2.48 4.67
CA PHE A 283 30.49 3.87 5.07
C PHE A 283 31.22 4.63 3.97
N LEU A 284 30.60 5.71 3.48
CA LEU A 284 31.14 6.52 2.39
C LEU A 284 32.20 7.53 2.84
N GLY A 285 32.38 7.76 4.14
CA GLY A 285 33.24 8.84 4.64
C GLY A 285 32.44 10.11 4.92
N GLU A 286 33.13 11.24 5.01
CA GLU A 286 32.47 12.55 5.14
C GLU A 286 31.77 12.96 3.85
N LYS A 287 30.72 13.78 3.98
CA LYS A 287 30.01 14.32 2.82
C LYS A 287 30.97 15.24 2.08
N MET A 288 31.29 14.90 0.83
CA MET A 288 32.08 15.80 -0.01
C MET A 288 31.26 17.07 -0.30
N GLU A 289 31.84 18.23 -0.03
CA GLU A 289 31.29 19.51 -0.46
C GLU A 289 31.61 19.74 -1.96
N GLY A 290 30.60 20.12 -2.75
CA GLY A 290 30.73 20.40 -4.19
C GLY A 290 30.16 19.33 -5.14
N LYS A 291 30.43 19.48 -6.44
CA LYS A 291 29.91 18.61 -7.54
C LYS A 291 30.66 17.29 -7.72
N LYS A 292 31.68 16.99 -6.92
CA LYS A 292 32.49 15.76 -7.08
C LYS A 292 31.79 14.57 -6.42
N VAL A 293 31.65 13.49 -7.17
CA VAL A 293 31.13 12.22 -6.64
C VAL A 293 32.15 11.57 -5.73
N ASN A 294 31.68 10.97 -4.64
CA ASN A 294 32.52 10.24 -3.71
C ASN A 294 33.24 9.08 -4.42
N LYS A 295 34.58 9.04 -4.37
CA LYS A 295 35.39 7.99 -5.01
C LYS A 295 35.00 6.57 -4.56
N ARG A 296 34.61 6.39 -3.30
CA ARG A 296 34.14 5.08 -2.81
C ARG A 296 32.84 4.67 -3.46
N LEU A 297 31.92 5.61 -3.70
CA LEU A 297 30.70 5.32 -4.45
C LEU A 297 31.04 4.85 -5.86
N LEU A 298 31.91 5.56 -6.59
CA LEU A 298 32.33 5.14 -7.94
C LEU A 298 32.97 3.76 -7.94
N ASN A 299 33.86 3.45 -6.99
CA ASN A 299 34.48 2.12 -6.89
C ASN A 299 33.45 1.01 -6.66
N ILE A 300 32.40 1.27 -5.89
CA ILE A 300 31.29 0.34 -5.68
C ILE A 300 30.52 0.15 -6.99
N LEU A 301 30.21 1.23 -7.71
CA LEU A 301 29.52 1.12 -9.00
C LEU A 301 30.36 0.33 -10.02
N HIS A 302 31.66 0.61 -10.10
CA HIS A 302 32.63 -0.15 -10.92
C HIS A 302 32.59 -1.65 -10.59
N HIS A 303 32.50 -2.03 -9.31
CA HIS A 303 32.36 -3.43 -8.91
C HIS A 303 31.10 -4.10 -9.49
N PHE A 304 29.93 -3.43 -9.44
CA PHE A 304 28.70 -3.96 -10.03
C PHE A 304 28.76 -4.03 -11.56
N VAL A 305 29.35 -3.01 -12.20
CA VAL A 305 29.54 -2.97 -13.66
C VAL A 305 30.43 -4.12 -14.13
N ASN A 306 31.55 -4.36 -13.45
CA ASN A 306 32.51 -5.42 -13.76
C ASN A 306 31.91 -6.82 -13.60
N GLN A 307 30.98 -6.99 -12.66
CA GLN A 307 30.22 -8.23 -12.50
C GLN A 307 29.05 -8.37 -13.51
N LYS A 308 28.90 -7.41 -14.44
CA LYS A 308 27.80 -7.34 -15.41
C LYS A 308 26.42 -7.39 -14.75
N ARG A 309 26.31 -6.82 -13.54
CA ARG A 309 25.06 -6.77 -12.77
C ARG A 309 24.25 -5.53 -13.13
N ARG A 310 22.93 -5.67 -13.13
CA ARG A 310 21.99 -4.54 -13.19
C ARG A 310 21.59 -4.15 -11.78
N PHE A 311 21.35 -2.87 -11.55
CA PHE A 311 20.96 -2.41 -10.22
C PHE A 311 19.99 -1.24 -10.22
N LEU A 312 19.25 -1.14 -9.11
CA LEU A 312 18.53 0.06 -8.72
C LEU A 312 19.36 0.85 -7.72
N LEU A 313 19.49 2.17 -7.92
CA LEU A 313 20.12 3.05 -6.95
C LEU A 313 19.08 4.04 -6.40
N PHE A 314 18.70 3.83 -5.15
CA PHE A 314 17.77 4.69 -4.43
C PHE A 314 18.49 5.94 -3.92
N SER A 315 17.96 7.12 -4.20
CA SER A 315 18.46 8.41 -3.73
C SER A 315 17.33 9.25 -3.15
N PRO A 316 17.52 9.95 -2.02
CA PRO A 316 16.45 10.68 -1.33
C PRO A 316 16.17 12.04 -1.98
N ASN A 317 17.07 12.56 -2.82
CA ASN A 317 16.99 13.90 -3.40
C ASN A 317 16.96 13.85 -4.92
N ILE A 318 15.88 14.35 -5.53
CA ILE A 318 15.65 14.33 -6.97
C ILE A 318 16.76 15.05 -7.74
N LYS A 319 17.13 16.27 -7.31
CA LYS A 319 18.16 17.08 -8.00
C LYS A 319 19.52 16.37 -7.99
N LYS A 320 19.95 15.90 -6.82
CA LYS A 320 21.22 15.16 -6.67
C LYS A 320 21.22 13.84 -7.44
N MET A 321 20.07 13.16 -7.54
CA MET A 321 19.92 11.93 -8.31
C MET A 321 20.11 12.18 -9.81
N GLN A 322 19.48 13.23 -10.35
CA GLN A 322 19.64 13.61 -11.76
C GLN A 322 21.05 14.11 -12.09
N GLU A 323 21.71 14.80 -11.15
CA GLU A 323 23.12 15.14 -11.28
C GLU A 323 24.00 13.88 -11.28
N LEU A 324 23.73 12.93 -10.39
CA LEU A 324 24.45 11.66 -10.32
C LEU A 324 24.27 10.84 -11.60
N GLU A 325 23.07 10.79 -12.17
CA GLU A 325 22.80 10.13 -13.45
C GLU A 325 23.75 10.61 -14.54
N LYS A 326 23.92 11.92 -14.70
CA LYS A 326 24.84 12.49 -15.71
C LYS A 326 26.28 12.05 -15.48
N ILE A 327 26.71 12.00 -14.22
CA ILE A 327 28.08 11.62 -13.87
C ILE A 327 28.31 10.12 -14.10
N VAL A 328 27.36 9.28 -13.69
CA VAL A 328 27.41 7.83 -13.90
C VAL A 328 27.34 7.50 -15.40
N GLN A 329 26.55 8.22 -16.19
CA GLN A 329 26.48 8.07 -17.65
C GLN A 329 27.79 8.46 -18.33
N ALA A 330 28.49 9.50 -17.84
CA ALA A 330 29.80 9.89 -18.35
C ALA A 330 30.89 8.86 -17.99
N GLU A 331 30.84 8.30 -16.78
CA GLU A 331 31.80 7.28 -16.31
C GLU A 331 31.61 5.93 -17.04
N PHE A 332 30.35 5.54 -17.27
CA PHE A 332 29.97 4.26 -17.87
C PHE A 332 29.28 4.47 -19.22
N PHE A 333 29.98 5.07 -20.18
CA PHE A 333 29.42 5.46 -21.48
C PHE A 333 28.84 4.30 -22.32
N THR A 334 29.22 3.05 -22.04
CA THR A 334 28.69 1.85 -22.70
C THR A 334 27.41 1.31 -22.07
N LYS A 335 26.98 1.87 -20.94
CA LYS A 335 25.82 1.43 -20.17
C LYS A 335 24.62 2.33 -20.42
N THR A 336 23.44 1.72 -20.37
CA THR A 336 22.15 2.40 -20.48
C THR A 336 21.64 2.77 -19.09
N ILE A 337 21.54 4.06 -18.82
CA ILE A 337 21.26 4.59 -17.49
C ILE A 337 20.11 5.59 -17.57
N ALA A 338 19.19 5.52 -16.63
CA ALA A 338 18.12 6.50 -16.49
C ALA A 338 17.89 6.85 -15.02
N SER A 339 17.20 7.96 -14.76
CA SER A 339 16.62 8.25 -13.45
C SER A 339 15.10 8.46 -13.49
N VAL A 340 14.42 8.16 -12.37
CA VAL A 340 12.96 8.28 -12.25
C VAL A 340 12.52 8.77 -10.88
N HIS A 341 11.54 9.67 -10.86
CA HIS A 341 10.92 10.21 -9.64
C HIS A 341 9.40 10.39 -9.81
N SER A 342 8.72 10.78 -8.74
CA SER A 342 7.25 10.87 -8.70
C SER A 342 6.62 11.89 -9.66
N GLY A 343 7.42 12.84 -10.15
CA GLY A 343 6.98 13.92 -11.07
C GLY A 343 7.54 13.77 -12.48
N ASP A 344 8.13 12.61 -12.79
CA ASP A 344 8.68 12.32 -14.11
C ASP A 344 7.55 11.92 -15.07
N PRO A 345 7.33 12.66 -16.18
CA PRO A 345 6.29 12.34 -17.15
C PRO A 345 6.53 10.99 -17.85
N GLU A 346 7.79 10.59 -18.05
CA GLU A 346 8.20 9.34 -18.73
C GLU A 346 8.38 8.17 -17.73
N ARG A 347 7.90 8.33 -16.49
CA ARG A 347 8.08 7.35 -15.40
C ARG A 347 7.71 5.93 -15.83
N GLN A 348 6.58 5.76 -16.51
CA GLN A 348 6.10 4.43 -16.90
C GLN A 348 7.02 3.79 -17.94
N GLU A 349 7.47 4.55 -18.93
CA GLU A 349 8.35 4.09 -20.00
C GLU A 349 9.72 3.66 -19.47
N LYS A 350 10.35 4.48 -18.62
CA LYS A 350 11.65 4.15 -17.99
C LYS A 350 11.57 2.90 -17.10
N VAL A 351 10.49 2.77 -16.34
CA VAL A 351 10.25 1.57 -15.50
C VAL A 351 10.05 0.33 -16.36
N LEU A 352 9.32 0.44 -17.47
CA LEU A 352 9.12 -0.66 -18.42
C LEU A 352 10.43 -1.06 -19.09
N ALA A 353 11.26 -0.10 -19.50
CA ALA A 353 12.58 -0.36 -20.08
C ALA A 353 13.48 -1.14 -19.11
N MET A 354 13.55 -0.73 -17.84
CA MET A 354 14.27 -1.47 -16.80
C MET A 354 13.70 -2.88 -16.60
N ARG A 355 12.37 -3.03 -16.64
CA ARG A 355 11.71 -4.34 -16.49
C ARG A 355 12.02 -5.29 -17.65
N LYS A 356 12.12 -4.77 -18.88
CA LYS A 356 12.52 -5.53 -20.07
C LYS A 356 14.02 -5.81 -20.14
N GLY A 357 14.81 -5.16 -19.29
CA GLY A 357 16.27 -5.28 -19.29
C GLY A 357 16.96 -4.42 -20.34
N GLU A 358 16.26 -3.44 -20.89
CA GLU A 358 16.79 -2.45 -21.84
C GLU A 358 17.65 -1.39 -21.13
N LEU A 359 17.48 -1.23 -19.81
CA LEU A 359 18.34 -0.41 -18.95
C LEU A 359 19.26 -1.29 -18.11
N ASP A 360 20.53 -0.89 -18.02
CA ASP A 360 21.49 -1.48 -17.09
C ASP A 360 21.24 -0.97 -15.66
N PHE A 361 21.13 0.35 -15.48
CA PHE A 361 20.98 1.00 -14.19
C PHE A 361 19.79 1.94 -14.17
N LEU A 362 19.02 1.91 -13.08
CA LEU A 362 17.94 2.86 -12.84
C LEU A 362 18.10 3.54 -11.48
N LEU A 363 18.36 4.84 -11.52
CA LEU A 363 18.39 5.69 -10.34
C LEU A 363 16.95 6.09 -10.00
N CYS A 364 16.54 5.94 -8.75
CA CYS A 364 15.17 6.24 -8.37
C CYS A 364 15.05 6.85 -6.99
N THR A 365 13.95 7.56 -6.75
CA THR A 365 13.54 7.92 -5.38
C THR A 365 12.75 6.77 -4.74
N THR A 366 12.19 6.99 -3.56
CA THR A 366 11.27 6.04 -2.89
C THR A 366 10.00 5.72 -3.69
N ILE A 367 9.80 6.33 -4.86
CA ILE A 367 8.68 6.01 -5.76
C ILE A 367 8.66 4.53 -6.16
N LEU A 368 9.83 3.89 -6.34
CA LEU A 368 9.96 2.48 -6.72
C LEU A 368 10.15 1.53 -5.53
N GLU A 369 10.00 2.01 -4.30
CA GLU A 369 10.11 1.13 -3.13
C GLU A 369 9.01 0.04 -3.12
N ARG A 370 7.90 0.28 -3.86
CA ARG A 370 6.66 -0.52 -3.97
C ARG A 370 6.11 -0.54 -5.39
N GLY A 371 5.23 -1.51 -5.68
CA GLY A 371 4.43 -1.54 -6.92
C GLY A 371 5.12 -1.98 -8.22
N VAL A 372 6.37 -2.48 -8.19
CA VAL A 372 7.09 -2.95 -9.41
C VAL A 372 7.95 -4.18 -9.15
N THR A 373 8.09 -5.09 -10.11
CA THR A 373 8.95 -6.28 -10.00
C THR A 373 9.95 -6.30 -11.14
N PHE A 374 11.23 -6.44 -10.79
CA PHE A 374 12.35 -6.54 -11.73
C PHE A 374 13.03 -7.90 -11.55
N THR A 375 13.55 -8.44 -12.63
CA THR A 375 14.28 -9.72 -12.65
C THR A 375 15.78 -9.46 -12.59
N ASP A 376 16.49 -10.24 -11.78
CA ASP A 376 17.95 -10.22 -11.72
C ASP A 376 18.56 -8.83 -11.53
N ILE A 377 18.19 -8.18 -10.41
CA ILE A 377 18.70 -6.87 -10.03
C ILE A 377 19.32 -6.88 -8.63
N ASP A 378 20.35 -6.06 -8.47
CA ASP A 378 20.88 -5.66 -7.18
C ASP A 378 20.30 -4.29 -6.76
N VAL A 379 20.45 -3.95 -5.48
CA VAL A 379 19.84 -2.74 -4.90
C VAL A 379 20.88 -1.99 -4.08
N LEU A 380 21.04 -0.71 -4.38
CA LEU A 380 21.85 0.23 -3.63
C LEU A 380 20.96 1.34 -3.06
N VAL A 381 21.23 1.75 -1.83
CA VAL A 381 20.57 2.90 -1.19
C VAL A 381 21.63 3.94 -0.85
N LEU A 382 21.67 5.02 -1.62
CA LEU A 382 22.58 6.13 -1.41
C LEU A 382 22.02 7.10 -0.38
N GLY A 383 22.79 7.37 0.67
CA GLY A 383 22.35 8.23 1.77
C GLY A 383 21.26 7.55 2.60
N ALA A 384 21.46 6.27 2.93
CA ALA A 384 20.51 5.46 3.71
C ALA A 384 20.19 6.05 5.10
N GLU A 385 20.95 7.04 5.56
CA GLU A 385 20.69 7.82 6.76
C GLU A 385 19.58 8.88 6.64
N ASP A 386 19.16 9.20 5.42
CA ASP A 386 18.15 10.23 5.20
C ASP A 386 16.79 9.82 5.80
N ARG A 387 16.08 10.79 6.40
CA ARG A 387 14.78 10.58 7.06
C ARG A 387 13.70 9.99 6.16
N THR A 388 13.86 10.09 4.85
CA THR A 388 12.95 9.48 3.87
C THR A 388 13.05 7.94 3.88
N PHE A 389 14.22 7.39 4.19
CA PHE A 389 14.45 5.94 4.27
C PHE A 389 14.16 5.40 5.67
N THR A 390 12.87 5.32 5.99
CA THR A 390 12.40 4.68 7.23
C THR A 390 12.73 3.17 7.28
N GLU A 391 12.60 2.55 8.46
CA GLU A 391 12.71 1.09 8.63
C GLU A 391 11.85 0.33 7.61
N ALA A 392 10.59 0.78 7.44
CA ALA A 392 9.66 0.20 6.49
C ALA A 392 10.16 0.31 5.04
N ALA A 393 10.57 1.51 4.63
CA ALA A 393 11.10 1.76 3.29
C ALA A 393 12.35 0.91 3.00
N LEU A 394 13.31 0.85 3.93
CA LEU A 394 14.55 0.08 3.77
C LEU A 394 14.28 -1.42 3.62
N VAL A 395 13.36 -2.01 4.40
CA VAL A 395 12.97 -3.41 4.24
C VAL A 395 12.29 -3.64 2.89
N GLN A 396 11.43 -2.73 2.45
CA GLN A 396 10.75 -2.82 1.15
C GLN A 396 11.71 -2.72 -0.03
N ILE A 397 12.65 -1.79 0.04
CA ILE A 397 13.72 -1.59 -0.95
C ILE A 397 14.62 -2.82 -1.02
N SER A 398 15.06 -3.34 0.15
CA SER A 398 15.84 -4.59 0.22
C SER A 398 15.08 -5.76 -0.43
N GLY A 399 13.76 -5.77 -0.27
CA GLY A 399 12.85 -6.73 -0.86
C GLY A 399 12.77 -6.76 -2.39
N ARG A 400 13.32 -5.76 -3.09
CA ARG A 400 13.35 -5.68 -4.56
C ARG A 400 14.39 -6.63 -5.16
N ALA A 401 15.49 -6.88 -4.47
CA ALA A 401 16.53 -7.81 -4.91
C ALA A 401 16.11 -9.28 -4.67
N GLY A 402 16.48 -10.16 -5.60
CA GLY A 402 16.26 -11.61 -5.49
C GLY A 402 14.80 -12.08 -5.53
N ARG A 403 13.88 -11.28 -6.09
CA ARG A 403 12.42 -11.48 -5.97
C ARG A 403 11.85 -12.49 -6.98
N HIS A 404 12.55 -12.70 -8.11
CA HIS A 404 12.11 -13.65 -9.14
C HIS A 404 12.56 -15.06 -8.77
N ARG A 405 11.75 -16.08 -9.07
CA ARG A 405 12.06 -17.49 -8.73
C ARG A 405 13.38 -17.94 -9.34
N ASP A 406 13.61 -17.59 -10.61
CA ASP A 406 14.82 -17.98 -11.35
C ASP A 406 16.06 -17.14 -10.97
N TYR A 407 15.83 -16.01 -10.30
CA TYR A 407 16.88 -15.11 -9.81
C TYR A 407 16.64 -14.80 -8.33
N PRO A 408 16.79 -15.81 -7.44
CA PRO A 408 16.41 -15.68 -6.03
C PRO A 408 17.48 -14.93 -5.21
N THR A 409 18.63 -14.65 -5.81
CA THR A 409 19.76 -13.94 -5.20
C THR A 409 19.84 -12.49 -5.67
N GLY A 410 20.51 -11.65 -4.88
CA GLY A 410 20.78 -10.27 -5.22
C GLY A 410 21.45 -9.55 -4.06
N GLN A 411 22.32 -8.59 -4.36
CA GLN A 411 23.01 -7.80 -3.37
C GLN A 411 22.15 -6.62 -2.95
N VAL A 412 22.14 -6.33 -1.65
CA VAL A 412 21.55 -5.12 -1.09
C VAL A 412 22.64 -4.36 -0.34
N VAL A 413 22.86 -3.10 -0.71
CA VAL A 413 23.92 -2.27 -0.14
C VAL A 413 23.35 -0.95 0.37
N PHE A 414 23.52 -0.69 1.66
CA PHE A 414 23.22 0.61 2.27
C PHE A 414 24.50 1.44 2.31
N LEU A 415 24.51 2.51 1.51
CA LEU A 415 25.60 3.48 1.45
C LEU A 415 25.25 4.67 2.33
N TYR A 416 26.09 4.97 3.32
CA TYR A 416 25.75 5.94 4.36
C TYR A 416 26.93 6.78 4.84
N HIS A 417 26.61 7.96 5.40
CA HIS A 417 27.58 8.82 6.11
C HIS A 417 27.39 8.77 7.63
N SER A 418 26.21 8.39 8.13
CA SER A 418 25.99 8.21 9.57
C SER A 418 25.01 7.06 9.81
N LEU A 419 25.26 6.25 10.84
CA LEU A 419 24.45 5.05 11.07
C LEU A 419 23.17 5.41 11.84
N THR A 420 22.01 5.11 11.27
CA THR A 420 20.71 5.42 11.91
C THR A 420 20.09 4.22 12.62
N ARG A 421 19.10 4.51 13.49
CA ARG A 421 18.31 3.46 14.14
C ARG A 421 17.45 2.69 13.14
N ASP A 422 16.93 3.35 12.10
CA ASP A 422 16.08 2.72 11.10
C ASP A 422 16.85 1.71 10.24
N MET A 423 18.08 2.03 9.85
CA MET A 423 18.98 1.06 9.19
C MET A 423 19.22 -0.18 10.06
N LYS A 424 19.59 0.02 11.33
CA LYS A 424 19.83 -1.09 12.27
C LYS A 424 18.59 -1.96 12.46
N ARG A 425 17.41 -1.34 12.55
CA ARG A 425 16.14 -2.07 12.73
C ARG A 425 15.74 -2.84 11.47
N ALA A 426 15.88 -2.24 10.29
CA ALA A 426 15.61 -2.92 9.03
C ALA A 426 16.45 -4.20 8.89
N ILE A 427 17.77 -4.10 9.12
CA ILE A 427 18.67 -5.26 9.09
C ILE A 427 18.28 -6.30 10.15
N LYS A 428 18.01 -5.86 11.38
CA LYS A 428 17.58 -6.77 12.46
C LYS A 428 16.28 -7.49 12.11
N GLN A 429 15.31 -6.81 11.52
CA GLN A 429 14.04 -7.39 11.10
C GLN A 429 14.25 -8.45 10.01
N ILE A 430 15.03 -8.12 8.97
CA ILE A 430 15.35 -9.05 7.87
C ILE A 430 16.00 -10.32 8.43
N LYS A 431 17.05 -10.16 9.27
CA LYS A 431 17.73 -11.28 9.93
C LYS A 431 16.78 -12.11 10.78
N LYS A 432 15.93 -11.47 11.57
CA LYS A 432 14.92 -12.16 12.41
C LYS A 432 13.95 -12.98 11.57
N MET A 433 13.50 -12.45 10.43
CA MET A 433 12.61 -13.19 9.52
C MET A 433 13.34 -14.37 8.88
N ASN A 434 14.55 -14.18 8.36
CA ASN A 434 15.35 -15.28 7.82
C ASN A 434 15.60 -16.38 8.88
N GLN A 435 15.89 -16.01 10.13
CA GLN A 435 16.06 -16.96 11.22
C GLN A 435 14.75 -17.73 11.52
N LEU A 436 13.62 -17.03 11.61
CA LEU A 436 12.31 -17.65 11.84
C LEU A 436 11.92 -18.59 10.70
N ALA A 437 12.26 -18.23 9.46
CA ALA A 437 12.03 -19.06 8.29
C ALA A 437 12.84 -20.37 8.35
N ARG A 438 14.12 -20.32 8.74
CA ARG A 438 14.95 -21.53 8.95
C ARG A 438 14.36 -22.41 10.06
N GLN A 439 14.01 -21.81 11.20
CA GLN A 439 13.43 -22.53 12.35
C GLN A 439 12.12 -23.25 12.00
N LYS A 440 11.31 -22.66 11.11
CA LYS A 440 10.05 -23.27 10.64
C LYS A 440 10.23 -24.20 9.42
N GLY A 441 11.45 -24.40 8.93
CA GLY A 441 11.74 -25.25 7.77
C GLY A 441 11.20 -24.70 6.44
N PHE A 442 11.01 -23.38 6.33
CA PHE A 442 10.52 -22.75 5.08
C PHE A 442 11.63 -22.34 4.12
N ILE A 443 12.86 -22.22 4.63
CA ILE A 443 14.06 -22.04 3.82
C ILE A 443 15.10 -23.06 4.28
N LEU A 444 15.89 -23.57 3.33
CA LEU A 444 17.00 -24.49 3.63
C LEU A 444 18.06 -23.75 4.45
N SER A 445 18.67 -24.47 5.40
CA SER A 445 19.63 -23.93 6.39
C SER A 445 20.90 -23.40 5.75
#